data_AF-A0AAD9HMV6-F1
#
_entry.id   AF-A0AAD9HMV6-F1
#
_cell.length_a   1.000
_cell.length_b   1.000
_cell.length_c   1.000
_cell.angle_alpha   90.00
_cell.angle_beta   90.00
_cell.angle_gamma   90.00
#
_symmetry.space_group_name_H-M   'P 1'
#
loop_
_entity.id
_entity.type
_entity.pdbx_description
1 polymer ?
#
loop_
_entity_poly.entity_id
_entity_poly.type
_entity_poly.pdbx_seq_one_letter_code
_entity_poly.pdbx_strand_id
1 'polypeptide(L)'
;MAPKTKFELKTPKGTKDWFGKDMLIREKIFSQLKGVFQKHGGMELDTPVFELKEILSGKYGEDSKLIYDLADQGGELTSLRYDLTVPFARWLAMNKDIQSVKRYHISKVYRRDQPAMNKGRMREFYQCDFDIAGTYDSMLPDAEIIRIVVEVFEGLGWNGNYTIKLNHRKILDGIFEVCGVPEDKIRTISSAVDKLDKLPWADVRKEMTEEKGLDGDVADKIGEWVVQKGKQDLLRKLQRDDKLSANASMKAGMADLELLFNYLEAFGALDRVSFDLSLARGLDYYTGVIYEVVTEGSAPAVAPDADDKTVKSKKKSKSKDKDDDDRSDDPSVGVGSVAAGGRYDNLVGMFSGKTQIPCVGVSFGIERIFSITKARMQAESEAPQSTVDVFVMSLGSKAGLIKERLEVCSKLWDAGIKAEFLYKVKPKLPPQFKAADSNATPFAIILGDDEVQKGVVRIKELGLPEGHPQKDGELVDMASLVPEVQKRLSRKRELDGLARQAEGLRVVGGMRGEDIKPASASDKVAAEEPGAAILEGEKPADATEESKPAPSA
;
A
#
# COMPACT_ATOMS: atom_id res chain seq x y z
N MET A 1 2.99 49.93 13.22
CA MET A 1 2.87 48.59 12.62
C MET A 1 3.82 47.68 13.37
N ALA A 2 3.34 46.58 13.96
CA ALA A 2 4.23 45.57 14.53
C ALA A 2 5.18 45.06 13.43
N PRO A 3 6.46 44.77 13.75
CA PRO A 3 7.39 44.22 12.76
C PRO A 3 6.76 42.97 12.15
N LYS A 4 6.68 42.92 10.81
CA LYS A 4 6.22 41.73 10.08
C LYS A 4 7.22 40.60 10.36
N THR A 5 6.95 39.79 11.35
CA THR A 5 7.67 38.54 11.59
C THR A 5 7.49 37.69 10.34
N LYS A 6 8.58 37.46 9.61
CA LYS A 6 8.58 36.67 8.38
C LYS A 6 8.48 35.20 8.80
N PHE A 7 7.27 34.67 8.91
CA PHE A 7 7.06 33.25 9.18
C PHE A 7 7.15 32.44 7.87
N GLU A 8 7.75 31.26 7.97
CA GLU A 8 7.78 30.29 6.88
C GLU A 8 6.51 29.43 6.95
N LEU A 9 5.73 29.41 5.86
CA LEU A 9 4.55 28.55 5.76
C LEU A 9 4.98 27.12 5.39
N LYS A 10 4.97 26.23 6.38
CA LYS A 10 5.27 24.80 6.21
C LYS A 10 4.53 23.95 7.22
N THR A 11 4.35 22.67 6.89
CA THR A 11 3.95 21.64 7.86
C THR A 11 5.14 21.31 8.78
N PRO A 12 4.88 20.78 9.99
CA PRO A 12 5.93 20.22 10.82
C PRO A 12 6.78 19.18 10.07
N LYS A 13 8.08 19.13 10.34
CA LYS A 13 9.00 18.18 9.71
C LYS A 13 8.46 16.74 9.84
N GLY A 14 8.49 15.99 8.75
CA GLY A 14 8.01 14.60 8.72
C GLY A 14 6.48 14.46 8.68
N THR A 15 5.75 15.55 8.43
CA THR A 15 4.28 15.54 8.26
C THR A 15 3.89 16.16 6.91
N LYS A 16 2.74 15.78 6.36
CA LYS A 16 2.29 16.19 5.03
C LYS A 16 0.77 16.34 4.98
N ASP A 17 0.31 17.34 4.24
CA ASP A 17 -1.09 17.51 3.85
C ASP A 17 -1.46 16.59 2.67
N TRP A 18 -2.68 16.06 2.70
CA TRP A 18 -3.19 15.15 1.68
C TRP A 18 -4.37 15.77 0.95
N PHE A 19 -4.36 15.74 -0.38
CA PHE A 19 -5.40 16.35 -1.22
C PHE A 19 -5.52 15.64 -2.58
N GLY A 20 -6.67 15.81 -3.22
CA GLY A 20 -6.90 15.38 -4.61
C GLY A 20 -6.79 13.86 -4.79
N LYS A 21 -6.16 13.44 -5.89
CA LYS A 21 -6.05 12.02 -6.28
C LYS A 21 -5.38 11.15 -5.22
N ASP A 22 -4.46 11.71 -4.44
CA ASP A 22 -3.80 10.98 -3.35
C ASP A 22 -4.84 10.56 -2.29
N MET A 23 -5.82 11.41 -1.96
CA MET A 23 -6.88 11.03 -1.02
C MET A 23 -7.81 9.94 -1.55
N LEU A 24 -8.04 9.89 -2.87
CA LEU A 24 -8.87 8.84 -3.48
C LEU A 24 -8.21 7.47 -3.41
N ILE A 25 -6.90 7.43 -3.65
CA ILE A 25 -6.12 6.19 -3.52
C ILE A 25 -6.09 5.74 -2.05
N ARG A 26 -5.89 6.67 -1.10
CA ARG A 26 -5.95 6.36 0.34
C ARG A 26 -7.31 5.81 0.75
N GLU A 27 -8.40 6.44 0.29
CA GLU A 27 -9.75 5.98 0.59
C GLU A 27 -10.00 4.57 0.03
N LYS A 28 -9.52 4.28 -1.20
CA LYS A 28 -9.57 2.92 -1.76
C LYS A 28 -8.82 1.91 -0.88
N ILE A 29 -7.64 2.27 -0.37
CA ILE A 29 -6.87 1.42 0.53
C ILE A 29 -7.61 1.19 1.87
N PHE A 30 -8.12 2.26 2.49
CA PHE A 30 -8.88 2.16 3.74
C PHE A 30 -10.16 1.35 3.57
N SER A 31 -10.89 1.57 2.47
CA SER A 31 -12.09 0.80 2.14
C SER A 31 -11.78 -0.70 1.98
N GLN A 32 -10.68 -1.04 1.30
CA GLN A 32 -10.24 -2.44 1.16
C GLN A 32 -9.89 -3.07 2.52
N LEU A 33 -9.09 -2.38 3.34
CA LEU A 33 -8.72 -2.85 4.68
C LEU A 33 -9.96 -3.04 5.56
N LYS A 34 -10.82 -2.02 5.65
CA LYS A 34 -12.04 -2.04 6.46
C LYS A 34 -12.99 -3.16 6.01
N GLY A 35 -13.14 -3.36 4.70
CA GLY A 35 -13.94 -4.44 4.13
C GLY A 35 -13.44 -5.83 4.55
N VAL A 36 -12.13 -6.07 4.47
CA VAL A 36 -11.53 -7.35 4.93
C VAL A 36 -11.66 -7.50 6.45
N PHE A 37 -11.37 -6.47 7.24
CA PHE A 37 -11.48 -6.53 8.69
C PHE A 37 -12.90 -6.84 9.16
N GLN A 38 -13.91 -6.20 8.55
CA GLN A 38 -15.32 -6.48 8.83
C GLN A 38 -15.74 -7.88 8.36
N LYS A 39 -15.24 -8.34 7.21
CA LYS A 39 -15.46 -9.72 6.72
C LYS A 39 -14.96 -10.77 7.73
N HIS A 40 -13.89 -10.47 8.46
CA HIS A 40 -13.33 -11.31 9.53
C HIS A 40 -13.94 -11.03 10.92
N GLY A 41 -15.05 -10.29 10.99
CA GLY A 41 -15.77 -10.02 12.23
C GLY A 41 -15.07 -9.05 13.18
N GLY A 42 -14.10 -8.27 12.68
CA GLY A 42 -13.43 -7.24 13.48
C GLY A 42 -14.38 -6.08 13.80
N MET A 43 -14.36 -5.64 15.07
CA MET A 43 -15.07 -4.45 15.53
C MET A 43 -14.14 -3.23 15.56
N GLU A 44 -14.61 -2.08 15.12
CA GLU A 44 -13.83 -0.84 15.16
C GLU A 44 -13.63 -0.37 16.60
N LEU A 45 -12.38 -0.15 16.99
CA LEU A 45 -12.00 0.54 18.22
C LEU A 45 -11.39 1.89 17.83
N ASP A 46 -11.67 2.93 18.63
CA ASP A 46 -10.89 4.16 18.62
C ASP A 46 -10.45 4.53 20.03
N THR A 47 -9.27 5.13 20.14
CA THR A 47 -8.69 5.58 21.41
C THR A 47 -8.23 7.02 21.28
N PRO A 48 -8.08 7.76 22.39
CA PRO A 48 -7.48 9.08 22.38
C PRO A 48 -6.11 9.10 21.65
N VAL A 49 -5.78 10.25 21.06
CA VAL A 49 -4.52 10.43 20.32
C VAL A 49 -3.30 10.48 21.24
N PHE A 50 -3.50 10.88 22.50
CA PHE A 50 -2.50 10.87 23.56
C PHE A 50 -2.92 9.92 24.67
N GLU A 51 -1.93 9.30 25.29
CA GLU A 51 -2.07 8.46 26.49
C GLU A 51 -1.33 9.14 27.65
N LEU A 52 -1.60 8.70 28.88
CA LEU A 52 -0.73 9.06 30.00
C LEU A 52 0.70 8.59 29.69
N LYS A 53 1.70 9.42 29.99
CA LYS A 53 3.10 9.13 29.67
C LYS A 53 3.58 7.80 30.28
N GLU A 54 3.08 7.46 31.46
CA GLU A 54 3.39 6.20 32.15
C GLU A 54 2.89 4.96 31.40
N ILE A 55 1.78 5.06 30.65
CA ILE A 55 1.22 3.94 29.86
C ILE A 55 2.20 3.52 28.76
N LEU A 56 2.87 4.49 28.15
CA LEU A 56 3.80 4.27 27.04
C LEU A 56 5.23 3.97 27.51
N SER A 57 5.56 4.27 28.78
CA SER A 57 6.91 4.15 29.31
C SER A 57 7.34 2.69 29.48
N GLY A 58 8.52 2.35 28.97
CA GLY A 58 9.13 1.01 29.12
C GLY A 58 8.48 -0.10 28.28
N LYS A 59 7.62 0.24 27.31
CA LYS A 59 6.96 -0.75 26.42
C LYS A 59 7.68 -0.98 25.09
N TYR A 60 8.54 -0.05 24.69
CA TYR A 60 9.11 0.02 23.34
C TYR A 60 10.64 -0.13 23.33
N GLY A 61 11.27 -0.57 24.41
CA GLY A 61 12.72 -0.72 24.50
C GLY A 61 13.45 0.58 24.12
N GLU A 62 14.44 0.48 23.23
CA GLU A 62 15.22 1.63 22.72
C GLU A 62 14.40 2.68 21.96
N ASP A 63 13.23 2.30 21.42
CA ASP A 63 12.36 3.19 20.64
C ASP A 63 11.57 4.17 21.53
N SER A 64 11.55 3.95 22.85
CA SER A 64 10.87 4.84 23.81
C SER A 64 11.36 6.30 23.73
N LYS A 65 12.61 6.53 23.29
CA LYS A 65 13.20 7.87 23.08
C LYS A 65 12.55 8.66 21.94
N LEU A 66 11.77 8.01 21.09
CA LEU A 66 11.16 8.58 19.89
C LEU A 66 9.73 9.06 20.13
N ILE A 67 9.22 9.00 21.37
CA ILE A 67 7.86 9.44 21.72
C ILE A 67 7.79 10.97 21.74
N TYR A 68 6.64 11.51 21.31
CA TYR A 68 6.30 12.92 21.46
C TYR A 68 5.61 13.16 22.80
N ASP A 69 6.26 13.92 23.68
CA ASP A 69 5.66 14.38 24.94
C ASP A 69 4.95 15.72 24.74
N LEU A 70 3.78 15.87 25.37
CA LEU A 70 3.09 17.16 25.44
C LEU A 70 3.75 18.04 26.50
N ALA A 71 3.60 19.36 26.36
CA ALA A 71 4.11 20.30 27.35
C ALA A 71 3.39 20.12 28.68
N ASP A 72 4.13 20.23 29.79
CA ASP A 72 3.52 20.31 31.11
C ASP A 72 2.81 21.66 31.27
N GLN A 73 1.50 21.59 31.54
CA GLN A 73 0.63 22.74 31.74
C GLN A 73 -0.06 22.69 33.11
N GLY A 74 0.50 21.96 34.09
CA GLY A 74 -0.03 21.84 35.45
C GLY A 74 -1.05 20.72 35.65
N GLY A 75 -1.06 19.71 34.77
CA GLY A 75 -1.98 18.58 34.79
C GLY A 75 -1.27 17.23 34.61
N GLU A 76 -1.97 16.24 34.06
CA GLU A 76 -1.40 14.92 33.80
C GLU A 76 -0.36 14.97 32.67
N LEU A 77 0.77 14.30 32.88
CA LEU A 77 1.78 14.17 31.84
C LEU A 77 1.31 13.18 30.79
N THR A 78 1.21 13.66 29.54
CA THR A 78 0.69 12.89 28.42
C THR A 78 1.67 12.89 27.25
N SER A 79 1.57 11.86 26.43
CA SER A 79 2.41 11.66 25.26
C SER A 79 1.54 11.16 24.10
N LEU A 80 1.89 11.56 22.87
CA LEU A 80 1.21 11.02 21.68
C LEU A 80 1.51 9.53 21.54
N ARG A 81 0.50 8.75 21.16
CA ARG A 81 0.64 7.31 20.97
C ARG A 81 1.67 6.96 19.87
N TYR A 82 2.58 6.06 20.20
CA TYR A 82 3.64 5.57 19.30
C TYR A 82 3.13 4.50 18.33
N ASP A 83 2.16 3.70 18.79
CA ASP A 83 1.46 2.66 18.05
C ASP A 83 -0.02 2.55 18.49
N LEU A 84 -0.75 1.57 17.96
CA LEU A 84 -2.13 1.26 18.37
C LEU A 84 -2.22 0.01 19.28
N THR A 85 -1.17 -0.81 19.34
CA THR A 85 -1.10 -2.03 20.17
C THR A 85 -1.14 -1.72 21.67
N VAL A 86 -0.32 -0.77 22.14
CA VAL A 86 -0.27 -0.42 23.57
C VAL A 86 -1.58 0.23 24.04
N PRO A 87 -2.18 1.20 23.30
CA PRO A 87 -3.53 1.67 23.58
C PRO A 87 -4.58 0.55 23.64
N PHE A 88 -4.48 -0.46 22.77
CA PHE A 88 -5.38 -1.61 22.81
C PHE A 88 -5.19 -2.48 24.07
N ALA A 89 -3.95 -2.78 24.44
CA ALA A 89 -3.66 -3.55 25.65
C ALA A 89 -4.14 -2.83 26.92
N ARG A 90 -3.94 -1.51 26.99
CA ARG A 90 -4.48 -0.66 28.06
C ARG A 90 -6.00 -0.67 28.07
N TRP A 91 -6.65 -0.72 26.90
CA TRP A 91 -8.11 -0.75 26.78
C TRP A 91 -8.68 -2.06 27.31
N LEU A 92 -8.08 -3.19 26.94
CA LEU A 92 -8.45 -4.50 27.48
C LEU A 92 -8.29 -4.56 29.00
N ALA A 93 -7.15 -4.08 29.52
CA ALA A 93 -6.90 -4.09 30.96
C ALA A 93 -7.89 -3.21 31.75
N MET A 94 -8.35 -2.11 31.15
CA MET A 94 -9.34 -1.21 31.74
C MET A 94 -10.76 -1.78 31.69
N ASN A 95 -11.11 -2.52 30.64
CA ASN A 95 -12.44 -3.11 30.42
C ASN A 95 -12.45 -4.60 30.77
N LYS A 96 -12.40 -4.90 32.07
CA LYS A 96 -12.20 -6.27 32.62
C LYS A 96 -13.25 -7.29 32.18
N ASP A 97 -14.44 -6.86 31.77
CA ASP A 97 -15.49 -7.77 31.31
C ASP A 97 -15.20 -8.31 29.88
N ILE A 98 -14.25 -7.71 29.17
CA ILE A 98 -13.86 -8.09 27.81
C ILE A 98 -12.63 -8.99 27.87
N GLN A 99 -12.86 -10.31 27.83
CA GLN A 99 -11.80 -11.33 27.82
C GLN A 99 -11.48 -11.86 26.41
N SER A 100 -12.35 -11.59 25.45
CA SER A 100 -12.18 -12.01 24.05
C SER A 100 -12.76 -10.96 23.11
N VAL A 101 -11.98 -10.53 22.12
CA VAL A 101 -12.42 -9.57 21.11
C VAL A 101 -11.59 -9.71 19.85
N LYS A 102 -12.24 -9.53 18.68
CA LYS A 102 -11.57 -9.22 17.42
C LYS A 102 -11.80 -7.76 17.12
N ARG A 103 -10.74 -6.98 16.98
CA ARG A 103 -10.86 -5.54 16.71
C ARG A 103 -10.04 -5.12 15.52
N TYR A 104 -10.42 -4.01 14.90
CA TYR A 104 -9.53 -3.23 14.07
C TYR A 104 -9.49 -1.77 14.55
N HIS A 105 -8.36 -1.10 14.30
CA HIS A 105 -8.18 0.32 14.61
C HIS A 105 -7.42 0.98 13.47
N ILE A 106 -8.01 1.99 12.84
CA ILE A 106 -7.41 2.74 11.73
C ILE A 106 -7.17 4.16 12.22
N SER A 107 -5.92 4.50 12.51
CA SER A 107 -5.62 5.82 13.06
C SER A 107 -4.17 6.25 12.89
N LYS A 108 -3.93 7.55 13.08
CA LYS A 108 -2.59 8.12 13.04
C LYS A 108 -1.81 7.77 14.30
N VAL A 109 -0.50 7.58 14.12
CA VAL A 109 0.50 7.41 15.17
C VAL A 109 1.69 8.35 14.96
N TYR A 110 2.46 8.55 16.02
CA TYR A 110 3.46 9.62 16.08
C TYR A 110 4.81 9.10 16.55
N ARG A 111 5.84 9.25 15.72
CA ARG A 111 7.21 8.81 16.02
C ARG A 111 8.19 9.89 15.63
N ARG A 112 9.11 10.26 16.51
CA ARG A 112 10.18 11.26 16.25
C ARG A 112 11.32 10.71 15.40
N ASP A 113 10.97 9.82 14.48
CA ASP A 113 11.90 9.14 13.59
C ASP A 113 12.58 10.12 12.62
N GLN A 114 13.70 9.71 12.02
CA GLN A 114 14.30 10.48 10.93
C GLN A 114 13.52 10.25 9.64
N PRO A 115 12.87 11.28 9.06
CA PRO A 115 11.99 11.09 7.92
C PRO A 115 12.74 10.70 6.64
N ALA A 116 12.07 9.90 5.83
CA ALA A 116 12.39 9.60 4.43
C ALA A 116 11.07 9.62 3.66
N MET A 117 10.59 10.83 3.34
CA MET A 117 9.22 11.09 2.92
C MET A 117 8.82 10.32 1.66
N ASN A 118 9.69 10.28 0.65
CA ASN A 118 9.43 9.56 -0.61
C ASN A 118 9.47 8.02 -0.45
N LYS A 119 9.91 7.54 0.72
CA LYS A 119 9.97 6.12 1.09
C LYS A 119 8.92 5.76 2.14
N GLY A 120 7.99 6.67 2.43
CA GLY A 120 6.89 6.45 3.38
C GLY A 120 7.30 6.45 4.85
N ARG A 121 8.53 6.86 5.20
CA ARG A 121 8.95 7.04 6.60
C ARG A 121 8.66 8.46 7.04
N MET A 122 7.60 8.61 7.82
CA MET A 122 7.09 9.90 8.30
C MET A 122 7.09 9.94 9.84
N ARG A 123 6.86 11.14 10.40
CA ARG A 123 6.70 11.33 11.85
C ARG A 123 5.25 11.27 12.31
N GLU A 124 4.32 11.58 11.42
CA GLU A 124 2.88 11.31 11.56
C GLU A 124 2.46 10.44 10.37
N PHE A 125 1.85 9.30 10.64
CA PHE A 125 1.41 8.36 9.60
C PHE A 125 0.31 7.45 10.12
N TYR A 126 -0.43 6.78 9.22
CA TYR A 126 -1.48 5.85 9.61
C TYR A 126 -0.93 4.45 9.86
N GLN A 127 -1.39 3.88 10.97
CA GLN A 127 -1.43 2.43 11.15
C GLN A 127 -2.87 1.96 11.00
N CYS A 128 -3.02 0.79 10.38
CA CYS A 128 -4.27 0.06 10.35
C CYS A 128 -4.01 -1.29 11.01
N ASP A 129 -4.51 -1.46 12.22
CA ASP A 129 -4.22 -2.63 13.04
C ASP A 129 -5.45 -3.54 13.10
N PHE A 130 -5.23 -4.86 13.05
CA PHE A 130 -6.23 -5.88 13.33
C PHE A 130 -5.68 -6.86 14.35
N ASP A 131 -6.45 -7.11 15.41
CA ASP A 131 -5.99 -7.90 16.55
C ASP A 131 -7.09 -8.83 17.06
N ILE A 132 -6.67 -10.03 17.43
CA ILE A 132 -7.50 -11.06 18.06
C ILE A 132 -6.96 -11.27 19.47
N ALA A 133 -7.77 -10.92 20.46
CA ALA A 133 -7.50 -11.11 21.87
C ALA A 133 -8.39 -12.20 22.46
N GLY A 134 -7.84 -13.02 23.35
CA GLY A 134 -8.53 -14.09 24.05
C GLY A 134 -7.75 -15.40 24.07
N THR A 135 -8.26 -16.37 24.83
CA THR A 135 -7.70 -17.71 24.91
C THR A 135 -8.39 -18.62 23.91
N TYR A 136 -7.62 -19.19 22.98
CA TYR A 136 -8.10 -20.06 21.90
C TYR A 136 -7.13 -21.23 21.71
N ASP A 137 -7.54 -22.22 20.91
CA ASP A 137 -6.66 -23.30 20.50
C ASP A 137 -5.49 -22.77 19.65
N SER A 138 -4.34 -23.44 19.79
CA SER A 138 -3.07 -22.94 19.25
C SER A 138 -3.14 -22.67 17.75
N MET A 139 -2.52 -21.58 17.33
CA MET A 139 -2.30 -21.16 15.95
C MET A 139 -3.53 -20.84 15.09
N LEU A 140 -4.76 -21.04 15.57
CA LEU A 140 -5.96 -20.70 14.81
C LEU A 140 -6.08 -19.17 14.58
N PRO A 141 -5.98 -18.31 15.62
CA PRO A 141 -5.99 -16.86 15.40
C PRO A 141 -4.78 -16.39 14.57
N ASP A 142 -3.60 -16.98 14.79
CA ASP A 142 -2.37 -16.64 14.10
C ASP A 142 -2.49 -16.90 12.58
N ALA A 143 -3.06 -18.05 12.21
CA ALA A 143 -3.34 -18.40 10.81
C ALA A 143 -4.36 -17.45 10.18
N GLU A 144 -5.39 -17.05 10.92
CA GLU A 144 -6.40 -16.09 10.45
C GLU A 144 -5.78 -14.72 10.17
N ILE A 145 -4.84 -14.24 11.00
CA ILE A 145 -4.14 -12.98 10.74
C ILE A 145 -3.36 -13.04 9.41
N ILE A 146 -2.64 -14.13 9.14
CA ILE A 146 -1.92 -14.29 7.87
C ILE A 146 -2.91 -14.35 6.69
N ARG A 147 -4.07 -15.00 6.86
CA ARG A 147 -5.13 -14.99 5.85
C ARG A 147 -5.65 -13.57 5.58
N ILE A 148 -5.89 -12.77 6.61
CA ILE A 148 -6.28 -11.35 6.48
C ILE A 148 -5.23 -10.57 5.69
N VAL A 149 -3.94 -10.77 5.98
CA VAL A 149 -2.84 -10.15 5.24
C VAL A 149 -2.92 -10.48 3.75
N VAL A 150 -3.08 -11.75 3.39
CA VAL A 150 -3.23 -12.17 1.99
C VAL A 150 -4.44 -11.51 1.34
N GLU A 151 -5.62 -11.53 1.99
CA GLU A 151 -6.84 -10.93 1.42
C GLU A 151 -6.73 -9.41 1.20
N VAL A 152 -6.05 -8.70 2.11
CA VAL A 152 -5.79 -7.27 1.96
C VAL A 152 -4.93 -7.01 0.72
N PHE A 153 -3.77 -7.67 0.59
CA PHE A 153 -2.84 -7.40 -0.50
C PHE A 153 -3.36 -7.88 -1.86
N GLU A 154 -4.02 -9.04 -1.92
CA GLU A 154 -4.66 -9.50 -3.17
C GLU A 154 -5.83 -8.58 -3.58
N GLY A 155 -6.65 -8.12 -2.63
CA GLY A 155 -7.73 -7.18 -2.96
C GLY A 155 -7.25 -5.75 -3.28
N LEU A 156 -6.03 -5.38 -2.86
CA LEU A 156 -5.33 -4.21 -3.37
C LEU A 156 -4.71 -4.44 -4.76
N GLY A 157 -4.86 -5.62 -5.36
CA GLY A 157 -4.35 -5.97 -6.69
C GLY A 157 -2.85 -6.18 -6.76
N TRP A 158 -2.20 -6.58 -5.66
CA TRP A 158 -0.76 -6.83 -5.65
C TRP A 158 -0.37 -8.11 -6.39
N ASN A 159 -1.33 -9.00 -6.65
CA ASN A 159 -1.20 -10.18 -7.51
C ASN A 159 0.02 -11.04 -7.16
N GLY A 160 0.36 -11.09 -5.86
CA GLY A 160 1.51 -11.85 -5.38
C GLY A 160 2.88 -11.21 -5.40
N ASN A 161 2.99 -9.93 -5.71
CA ASN A 161 4.26 -9.20 -5.68
C ASN A 161 4.66 -8.79 -4.25
N TYR A 162 4.54 -9.72 -3.30
CA TYR A 162 4.92 -9.56 -1.90
C TYR A 162 5.23 -10.92 -1.27
N THR A 163 6.03 -10.89 -0.21
CA THR A 163 6.37 -12.06 0.61
C THR A 163 6.05 -11.77 2.07
N ILE A 164 5.38 -12.71 2.72
CA ILE A 164 5.16 -12.69 4.17
C ILE A 164 6.30 -13.47 4.83
N LYS A 165 7.32 -12.75 5.30
CA LYS A 165 8.34 -13.36 6.15
C LYS A 165 7.69 -13.77 7.47
N LEU A 166 7.97 -14.97 7.93
CA LEU A 166 7.43 -15.55 9.16
C LEU A 166 8.59 -16.14 9.97
N ASN A 167 8.56 -15.96 11.29
CA ASN A 167 9.43 -16.65 12.23
C ASN A 167 8.70 -16.83 13.58
N HIS A 168 9.34 -17.45 14.56
CA HIS A 168 8.79 -17.70 15.88
C HIS A 168 9.82 -17.39 16.97
N ARG A 169 9.45 -16.61 18.00
CA ARG A 169 10.35 -16.20 19.09
C ARG A 169 11.01 -17.38 19.81
N LYS A 170 10.22 -18.39 20.19
CA LYS A 170 10.75 -19.65 20.76
C LYS A 170 11.81 -20.35 19.89
N ILE A 171 11.71 -20.26 18.56
CA ILE A 171 12.70 -20.84 17.65
C ILE A 171 13.96 -19.98 17.63
N LEU A 172 13.80 -18.66 17.52
CA LEU A 172 14.94 -17.74 17.50
C LEU A 172 15.74 -17.80 18.80
N ASP A 173 15.07 -17.70 19.94
CA ASP A 173 15.69 -17.75 21.27
C ASP A 173 16.35 -19.14 21.50
N GLY A 174 15.69 -20.21 21.06
CA GLY A 174 16.23 -21.56 21.12
C GLY A 174 17.47 -21.79 20.27
N ILE A 175 17.56 -21.18 19.07
CA ILE A 175 18.78 -21.18 18.26
C ILE A 175 19.92 -20.50 19.03
N PHE A 176 19.66 -19.34 19.64
CA PHE A 176 20.67 -18.62 20.43
C PHE A 176 21.16 -19.44 21.63
N GLU A 177 20.24 -20.05 22.38
CA GLU A 177 20.59 -20.93 23.49
C GLU A 177 21.47 -22.11 23.04
N VAL A 178 21.09 -22.80 21.96
CA VAL A 178 21.83 -23.97 21.45
C VAL A 178 23.19 -23.58 20.88
N CYS A 179 23.31 -22.40 20.27
CA CYS A 179 24.58 -21.86 19.77
C CYS A 179 25.51 -21.40 20.90
N GLY A 180 25.00 -21.15 22.11
CA GLY A 180 25.76 -20.76 23.30
C GLY A 180 25.75 -19.26 23.59
N VAL A 181 24.71 -18.54 23.18
CA VAL A 181 24.53 -17.12 23.52
C VAL A 181 24.17 -16.99 25.01
N PRO A 182 24.90 -16.14 25.77
CA PRO A 182 24.55 -15.84 27.15
C PRO A 182 23.15 -15.21 27.26
N GLU A 183 22.40 -15.58 28.30
CA GLU A 183 21.01 -15.14 28.52
C GLU A 183 20.86 -13.61 28.53
N ASP A 184 21.81 -12.91 29.17
CA ASP A 184 21.87 -11.44 29.25
C ASP A 184 22.14 -10.77 27.89
N LYS A 185 22.60 -11.54 26.88
CA LYS A 185 22.90 -11.05 25.53
C LYS A 185 21.87 -11.46 24.48
N ILE A 186 20.90 -12.32 24.78
CA ILE A 186 19.91 -12.80 23.80
C ILE A 186 19.23 -11.62 23.06
N ARG A 187 18.80 -10.59 23.79
CA ARG A 187 18.11 -9.43 23.21
C ARG A 187 19.04 -8.57 22.35
N THR A 188 20.26 -8.33 22.81
CA THR A 188 21.23 -7.53 22.05
C THR A 188 21.65 -8.27 20.78
N ILE A 189 21.82 -9.59 20.83
CA ILE A 189 22.14 -10.42 19.65
C ILE A 189 20.95 -10.51 18.70
N SER A 190 19.72 -10.69 19.19
CA SER A 190 18.50 -10.61 18.37
C SER A 190 18.43 -9.30 17.58
N SER A 191 18.80 -8.18 18.20
CA SER A 191 18.86 -6.86 17.54
C SER A 191 19.93 -6.78 16.45
N ALA A 192 21.04 -7.54 16.55
CA ALA A 192 22.04 -7.60 15.47
C ALA A 192 21.52 -8.44 14.30
N VAL A 193 20.94 -9.62 14.61
CA VAL A 193 20.37 -10.52 13.60
C VAL A 193 19.28 -9.85 12.77
N ASP A 194 18.46 -9.00 13.39
CA ASP A 194 17.42 -8.22 12.68
C ASP A 194 17.98 -7.38 11.53
N LYS A 195 19.24 -6.93 11.64
CA LYS A 195 19.89 -6.11 10.61
C LYS A 195 20.31 -6.91 9.37
N LEU A 196 20.18 -8.24 9.37
CA LEU A 196 20.40 -9.07 8.17
C LEU A 196 19.41 -8.75 7.04
N ASP A 197 18.32 -8.03 7.34
CA ASP A 197 17.42 -7.48 6.33
C ASP A 197 18.06 -6.36 5.47
N LYS A 198 19.14 -5.74 5.95
CA LYS A 198 19.80 -4.58 5.35
C LYS A 198 21.31 -4.73 5.19
N LEU A 199 21.94 -5.54 6.03
CA LEU A 199 23.38 -5.72 6.11
C LEU A 199 23.77 -7.16 5.75
N PRO A 200 24.91 -7.36 5.06
CA PRO A 200 25.45 -8.69 4.84
C PRO A 200 25.88 -9.35 6.15
N TRP A 201 25.93 -10.68 6.16
CA TRP A 201 26.33 -11.48 7.33
C TRP A 201 27.66 -11.01 7.95
N ALA A 202 28.65 -10.64 7.14
CA ALA A 202 29.95 -10.19 7.62
C ALA A 202 29.86 -8.97 8.55
N ASP A 203 29.00 -8.00 8.21
CA ASP A 203 28.81 -6.78 9.01
C ASP A 203 28.01 -7.09 10.29
N VAL A 204 27.00 -7.96 10.19
CA VAL A 204 26.21 -8.38 11.36
C VAL A 204 27.05 -9.19 12.34
N ARG A 205 27.89 -10.11 11.83
CA ARG A 205 28.87 -10.86 12.63
C ARG A 205 29.81 -9.92 13.36
N LYS A 206 30.35 -8.93 12.64
CA LYS A 206 31.23 -7.91 13.21
C LYS A 206 30.57 -7.16 14.36
N GLU A 207 29.33 -6.73 14.19
CA GLU A 207 28.56 -6.08 15.26
C GLU A 207 28.39 -7.00 16.48
N MET A 208 28.03 -8.27 16.26
CA MET A 208 27.86 -9.24 17.35
C MET A 208 29.15 -9.44 18.14
N THR A 209 30.29 -9.54 17.48
CA THR A 209 31.57 -9.83 18.15
C THR A 209 32.25 -8.59 18.71
N GLU A 210 32.33 -7.50 17.93
CA GLU A 210 33.14 -6.32 18.28
C GLU A 210 32.36 -5.31 19.13
N GLU A 211 31.05 -5.16 18.90
CA GLU A 211 30.22 -4.16 19.62
C GLU A 211 29.45 -4.79 20.78
N LYS A 212 28.93 -6.01 20.58
CA LYS A 212 28.09 -6.71 21.57
C LYS A 212 28.86 -7.76 22.39
N GLY A 213 30.14 -7.97 22.07
CA GLY A 213 31.06 -8.81 22.82
C GLY A 213 30.66 -10.29 22.84
N LEU A 214 30.05 -10.79 21.77
CA LEU A 214 29.80 -12.22 21.59
C LEU A 214 31.07 -12.94 21.15
N ASP A 215 31.25 -14.18 21.59
CA ASP A 215 32.33 -15.02 21.10
C ASP A 215 32.20 -15.30 19.60
N GLY A 216 33.32 -15.33 18.88
CA GLY A 216 33.35 -15.49 17.43
C GLY A 216 32.80 -16.84 16.96
N ASP A 217 33.12 -17.92 17.67
CA ASP A 217 32.65 -19.27 17.32
C ASP A 217 31.15 -19.40 17.57
N VAL A 218 30.63 -18.72 18.62
CA VAL A 218 29.19 -18.63 18.87
C VAL A 218 28.50 -17.85 17.76
N ALA A 219 29.06 -16.71 17.32
CA ALA A 219 28.52 -15.94 16.21
C ALA A 219 28.48 -16.75 14.91
N ASP A 220 29.52 -17.52 14.59
CA ASP A 220 29.57 -18.35 13.39
C ASP A 220 28.50 -19.45 13.40
N LYS A 221 28.28 -20.12 14.54
CA LYS A 221 27.18 -21.09 14.70
C LYS A 221 25.80 -20.48 14.50
N ILE A 222 25.59 -19.24 14.96
CA ILE A 222 24.33 -18.52 14.71
C ILE A 222 24.16 -18.30 13.20
N GLY A 223 25.24 -17.88 12.51
CA GLY A 223 25.28 -17.62 11.08
C GLY A 223 24.87 -18.80 10.22
N GLU A 224 25.20 -20.03 10.62
CA GLU A 224 24.77 -21.25 9.93
C GLU A 224 23.25 -21.36 9.83
N TRP A 225 22.51 -20.81 10.82
CA TRP A 225 21.06 -20.91 10.90
C TRP A 225 20.33 -19.66 10.42
N VAL A 226 20.71 -18.47 10.90
CA VAL A 226 19.91 -17.24 10.69
C VAL A 226 19.87 -16.77 9.24
N VAL A 227 20.76 -17.26 8.38
CA VAL A 227 20.75 -16.96 6.93
C VAL A 227 19.78 -17.85 6.13
N GLN A 228 19.21 -18.88 6.77
CA GLN A 228 18.34 -19.84 6.09
C GLN A 228 16.90 -19.33 6.01
N LYS A 229 16.29 -19.60 4.85
CA LYS A 229 14.87 -19.33 4.57
C LYS A 229 14.27 -20.50 3.78
N GLY A 230 12.99 -20.77 3.99
CA GLY A 230 12.28 -21.87 3.35
C GLY A 230 10.81 -21.91 3.76
N LYS A 231 10.23 -23.11 3.85
CA LYS A 231 8.89 -23.36 4.38
C LYS A 231 8.93 -24.61 5.27
N GLN A 232 8.13 -25.63 4.94
CA GLN A 232 8.09 -26.91 5.64
C GLN A 232 9.41 -27.68 5.54
N ASP A 233 10.16 -27.52 4.46
CA ASP A 233 11.47 -28.15 4.27
C ASP A 233 12.48 -27.65 5.31
N LEU A 234 12.53 -26.34 5.56
CA LEU A 234 13.36 -25.75 6.60
C LEU A 234 12.90 -26.19 7.99
N LEU A 235 11.59 -26.23 8.25
CA LEU A 235 11.06 -26.73 9.53
C LEU A 235 11.48 -28.19 9.77
N ARG A 236 11.34 -29.07 8.77
CA ARG A 236 11.80 -30.47 8.85
C ARG A 236 13.30 -30.57 9.04
N LYS A 237 14.08 -29.65 8.47
CA LYS A 237 15.54 -29.58 8.69
C LYS A 237 15.86 -29.28 10.16
N LEU A 238 15.18 -28.30 10.77
CA LEU A 238 15.34 -27.98 12.20
C LEU A 238 14.92 -29.14 13.10
N GLN A 239 13.82 -29.82 12.77
CA GLN A 239 13.32 -30.98 13.52
C GLN A 239 14.29 -32.19 13.48
N ARG A 240 15.13 -32.30 12.45
CA ARG A 240 16.12 -33.38 12.30
C ARG A 240 17.44 -33.10 13.00
N ASP A 241 17.69 -31.87 13.44
CA ASP A 241 18.89 -31.56 14.20
C ASP A 241 18.70 -31.95 15.68
N ASP A 242 19.54 -32.86 16.18
CA ASP A 242 19.40 -33.43 17.52
C ASP A 242 19.54 -32.37 18.63
N LYS A 243 20.37 -31.32 18.43
CA LYS A 243 20.59 -30.29 19.44
C LYS A 243 19.42 -29.32 19.50
N LEU A 244 18.94 -28.90 18.33
CA LEU A 244 17.79 -28.00 18.21
C LEU A 244 16.50 -28.67 18.68
N SER A 245 16.26 -29.92 18.29
CA SER A 245 15.04 -30.66 18.67
C SER A 245 15.00 -31.06 20.15
N ALA A 246 16.15 -31.17 20.81
CA ALA A 246 16.24 -31.40 22.26
C ALA A 246 15.90 -30.16 23.09
N ASN A 247 15.99 -28.94 22.53
CA ASN A 247 15.61 -27.71 23.24
C ASN A 247 14.07 -27.62 23.36
N ALA A 248 13.57 -27.44 24.60
CA ALA A 248 12.13 -27.46 24.88
C ALA A 248 11.38 -26.28 24.22
N SER A 249 12.00 -25.10 24.19
CA SER A 249 11.43 -23.89 23.56
C SER A 249 11.34 -24.09 22.05
N MET A 250 12.43 -24.53 21.42
CA MET A 250 12.48 -24.90 20.00
C MET A 250 11.39 -25.90 19.64
N LYS A 251 11.28 -26.99 20.41
CA LYS A 251 10.29 -28.05 20.15
C LYS A 251 8.86 -27.51 20.17
N ALA A 252 8.54 -26.64 21.13
CA ALA A 252 7.23 -25.99 21.19
C ALA A 252 7.02 -25.05 19.99
N GLY A 253 8.00 -24.21 19.65
CA GLY A 253 7.90 -23.30 18.50
C GLY A 253 7.79 -24.03 17.16
N MET A 254 8.48 -25.17 16.99
CA MET A 254 8.38 -26.00 15.80
C MET A 254 7.02 -26.69 15.68
N ALA A 255 6.45 -27.14 16.80
CA ALA A 255 5.09 -27.69 16.81
C ALA A 255 4.03 -26.62 16.45
N ASP A 256 4.20 -25.39 17.00
CA ASP A 256 3.36 -24.24 16.64
C ASP A 256 3.48 -23.94 15.13
N LEU A 257 4.69 -23.87 14.55
CA LEU A 257 4.85 -23.63 13.11
C LEU A 257 4.32 -24.76 12.22
N GLU A 258 4.45 -26.02 12.63
CA GLU A 258 3.88 -27.15 11.90
C GLU A 258 2.36 -27.04 11.80
N LEU A 259 1.71 -26.74 12.92
CA LEU A 259 0.28 -26.52 12.97
C LEU A 259 -0.16 -25.32 12.14
N LEU A 260 0.58 -24.21 12.24
CA LEU A 260 0.33 -23.01 11.46
C LEU A 260 0.41 -23.29 9.95
N PHE A 261 1.44 -24.00 9.47
CA PHE A 261 1.55 -24.32 8.05
C PHE A 261 0.36 -25.15 7.55
N ASN A 262 -0.11 -26.12 8.33
CA ASN A 262 -1.30 -26.91 7.97
C ASN A 262 -2.55 -26.02 7.85
N TYR A 263 -2.75 -25.08 8.76
CA TYR A 263 -3.88 -24.13 8.69
C TYR A 263 -3.75 -23.16 7.51
N LEU A 264 -2.53 -22.71 7.21
CA LEU A 264 -2.27 -21.82 6.07
C LEU A 264 -2.48 -22.52 4.73
N GLU A 265 -2.23 -23.83 4.63
CA GLU A 265 -2.61 -24.62 3.44
C GLU A 265 -4.13 -24.64 3.27
N ALA A 266 -4.88 -24.93 4.34
CA ALA A 266 -6.34 -24.92 4.31
C ALA A 266 -6.92 -23.55 3.94
N PHE A 267 -6.27 -22.45 4.36
CA PHE A 267 -6.63 -21.09 3.97
C PHE A 267 -6.11 -20.64 2.61
N GLY A 268 -5.32 -21.46 1.90
CA GLY A 268 -4.68 -21.07 0.63
C GLY A 268 -3.76 -19.85 0.79
N ALA A 269 -3.11 -19.72 1.95
CA ALA A 269 -2.25 -18.59 2.31
C ALA A 269 -0.77 -18.96 2.40
N LEU A 270 -0.43 -20.26 2.46
CA LEU A 270 0.95 -20.74 2.64
C LEU A 270 1.89 -20.32 1.50
N ASP A 271 1.38 -20.17 0.28
CA ASP A 271 2.21 -19.86 -0.90
C ASP A 271 2.98 -18.55 -0.76
N ARG A 272 2.39 -17.56 -0.06
CA ARG A 272 2.97 -16.24 0.18
C ARG A 272 3.93 -16.19 1.36
N VAL A 273 4.01 -17.25 2.16
CA VAL A 273 4.81 -17.29 3.38
C VAL A 273 6.24 -17.76 3.10
N SER A 274 7.22 -17.09 3.70
CA SER A 274 8.61 -17.52 3.77
C SER A 274 9.00 -17.66 5.23
N PHE A 275 9.26 -18.88 5.68
CA PHE A 275 9.89 -19.10 6.98
C PHE A 275 11.32 -18.60 6.91
N ASP A 276 11.64 -17.52 7.60
CA ASP A 276 12.89 -16.77 7.47
C ASP A 276 13.50 -16.57 8.86
N LEU A 277 14.61 -17.28 9.15
CA LEU A 277 15.26 -17.26 10.46
C LEU A 277 15.99 -15.93 10.73
N SER A 278 16.20 -15.10 9.71
CA SER A 278 16.75 -13.75 9.88
C SER A 278 15.74 -12.76 10.47
N LEU A 279 14.44 -13.08 10.39
CA LEU A 279 13.39 -12.24 10.95
C LEU A 279 13.44 -12.33 12.48
N ALA A 280 14.19 -11.40 13.08
CA ALA A 280 14.29 -11.20 14.52
C ALA A 280 13.56 -9.93 14.98
N ARG A 281 12.87 -9.28 14.03
CA ARG A 281 12.20 -8.00 14.20
C ARG A 281 11.06 -8.09 15.19
N GLY A 282 10.93 -7.05 16.00
CA GLY A 282 9.72 -6.80 16.74
C GLY A 282 9.97 -6.07 18.04
N LEU A 283 8.94 -5.36 18.50
CA LEU A 283 8.92 -4.76 19.81
C LEU A 283 9.11 -5.87 20.86
N ASP A 284 9.74 -5.53 21.98
CA ASP A 284 10.19 -6.50 22.99
C ASP A 284 9.05 -7.37 23.56
N TYR A 285 7.80 -7.03 23.29
CA TYR A 285 6.59 -7.69 23.77
C TYR A 285 6.16 -8.95 23.00
N TYR A 286 6.74 -9.29 21.84
CA TYR A 286 6.32 -10.51 21.13
C TYR A 286 6.78 -11.79 21.85
N THR A 287 5.89 -12.78 21.92
CA THR A 287 6.06 -14.05 22.66
C THR A 287 5.98 -15.29 21.76
N GLY A 288 5.40 -15.17 20.56
CA GLY A 288 5.15 -16.29 19.65
C GLY A 288 5.62 -16.02 18.22
N VAL A 289 4.73 -16.24 17.26
CA VAL A 289 4.99 -15.91 15.86
C VAL A 289 5.26 -14.42 15.66
N ILE A 290 6.11 -14.12 14.70
CA ILE A 290 6.41 -12.78 14.20
C ILE A 290 6.41 -12.83 12.68
N TYR A 291 5.88 -11.79 12.05
CA TYR A 291 5.81 -11.71 10.60
C TYR A 291 5.96 -10.30 10.08
N GLU A 292 6.50 -10.21 8.87
CA GLU A 292 6.75 -8.96 8.17
C GLU A 292 6.47 -9.15 6.68
N VAL A 293 5.72 -8.22 6.10
CA VAL A 293 5.38 -8.24 4.68
C VAL A 293 6.31 -7.31 3.93
N VAL A 294 7.01 -7.86 2.95
CA VAL A 294 8.03 -7.17 2.16
C VAL A 294 7.74 -7.27 0.66
N THR A 295 8.28 -6.32 -0.10
CA THR A 295 8.34 -6.32 -1.56
C THR A 295 9.79 -6.27 -2.02
N GLU A 296 10.04 -6.40 -3.32
CA GLU A 296 11.40 -6.23 -3.89
C GLU A 296 12.04 -4.89 -3.50
N GLY A 297 11.25 -3.83 -3.33
CA GLY A 297 11.73 -2.50 -2.91
C GLY A 297 11.87 -2.28 -1.40
N SER A 298 11.53 -3.27 -0.57
CA SER A 298 11.58 -3.12 0.89
C SER A 298 13.01 -3.02 1.43
N ALA A 299 13.96 -3.73 0.84
CA ALA A 299 15.37 -3.63 1.20
C ALA A 299 16.06 -2.41 0.54
N PRO A 300 17.14 -1.86 1.14
CA PRO A 300 18.00 -0.91 0.44
C PRO A 300 18.55 -1.53 -0.85
N ALA A 301 18.87 -0.72 -1.86
CA ALA A 301 19.61 -1.20 -3.02
C ALA A 301 21.00 -1.64 -2.53
N VAL A 302 21.21 -2.94 -2.42
CA VAL A 302 22.51 -3.50 -2.01
C VAL A 302 23.54 -3.07 -3.05
N ALA A 303 24.66 -2.47 -2.63
CA ALA A 303 25.81 -2.38 -3.50
C ALA A 303 26.23 -3.83 -3.84
N PRO A 304 26.54 -4.15 -5.11
CA PRO A 304 26.85 -5.51 -5.52
C PRO A 304 27.97 -6.10 -4.66
N ASP A 305 27.88 -7.41 -4.42
CA ASP A 305 28.80 -8.20 -3.62
C ASP A 305 30.26 -7.79 -3.81
N ALA A 306 30.96 -7.66 -2.69
CA ALA A 306 32.37 -7.32 -2.63
C ALA A 306 33.23 -8.43 -3.22
N ASP A 307 33.37 -8.44 -4.55
CA ASP A 307 34.49 -9.11 -5.23
C ASP A 307 35.12 -8.25 -6.34
N ASP A 308 34.83 -6.95 -6.38
CA ASP A 308 35.59 -6.02 -7.21
C ASP A 308 36.31 -4.96 -6.35
N LYS A 309 37.61 -5.19 -6.16
CA LYS A 309 38.53 -4.20 -5.64
C LYS A 309 38.58 -3.03 -6.62
N THR A 310 37.83 -1.95 -6.36
CA THR A 310 38.28 -0.54 -6.43
C THR A 310 37.09 0.43 -6.55
N VAL A 311 36.51 0.84 -5.42
CA VAL A 311 35.88 2.16 -5.36
C VAL A 311 36.33 2.86 -4.09
N LYS A 312 37.27 3.80 -4.23
CA LYS A 312 37.62 4.75 -3.18
C LYS A 312 36.37 5.54 -2.81
N SER A 313 35.82 5.29 -1.64
CA SER A 313 34.82 6.13 -0.99
C SER A 313 35.38 7.55 -0.87
N LYS A 314 34.90 8.48 -1.70
CA LYS A 314 35.13 9.92 -1.51
C LYS A 314 34.44 10.32 -0.21
N LYS A 315 35.24 10.44 0.86
CA LYS A 315 34.87 11.00 2.16
C LYS A 315 34.48 12.47 1.94
N LYS A 316 33.19 12.74 1.67
CA LYS A 316 32.66 14.11 1.75
C LYS A 316 32.67 14.52 3.22
N SER A 317 33.20 15.71 3.49
CA SER A 317 33.32 16.31 4.81
C SER A 317 31.96 16.30 5.54
N LYS A 318 31.97 15.82 6.79
CA LYS A 318 30.87 15.98 7.74
C LYS A 318 30.76 17.48 8.08
N SER A 319 29.78 18.17 7.49
CA SER A 319 29.22 19.36 8.13
C SER A 319 28.33 18.90 9.29
N LYS A 320 28.41 19.60 10.41
CA LYS A 320 27.90 19.19 11.73
C LYS A 320 26.37 19.35 11.90
N ASP A 321 25.63 19.47 10.79
CA ASP A 321 24.22 19.93 10.75
C ASP A 321 23.29 19.01 9.90
N LYS A 322 23.75 17.82 9.51
CA LYS A 322 23.02 16.92 8.58
C LYS A 322 22.03 15.95 9.23
N ASP A 323 21.96 15.90 10.55
CA ASP A 323 21.02 15.00 11.22
C ASP A 323 19.55 15.45 11.05
N ASP A 324 19.30 16.60 10.41
CA ASP A 324 17.96 17.17 10.26
C ASP A 324 17.38 17.23 8.83
N ASP A 325 18.01 16.62 7.83
CA ASP A 325 17.48 16.57 6.44
C ASP A 325 16.64 15.31 6.13
N ASP A 326 15.70 15.43 5.18
CA ASP A 326 14.90 14.31 4.63
C ASP A 326 15.81 13.31 3.91
N ARG A 327 15.76 12.03 4.32
CA ARG A 327 16.63 10.96 3.79
C ARG A 327 16.03 10.22 2.59
N SER A 328 15.07 10.83 1.90
CA SER A 328 14.44 10.28 0.69
C SER A 328 15.47 9.81 -0.35
N ASP A 329 16.53 10.58 -0.58
CA ASP A 329 17.57 10.29 -1.60
C ASP A 329 18.70 9.38 -1.08
N ASP A 330 18.65 8.94 0.18
CA ASP A 330 19.70 8.12 0.78
C ASP A 330 19.56 6.65 0.32
N PRO A 331 20.50 6.10 -0.48
CA PRO A 331 20.40 4.73 -1.00
C PRO A 331 20.46 3.66 0.10
N SER A 332 20.94 3.99 1.30
CA SER A 332 20.95 3.09 2.47
C SER A 332 19.56 2.91 3.10
N VAL A 333 18.56 3.68 2.67
CA VAL A 333 17.18 3.60 3.17
C VAL A 333 16.32 2.89 2.12
N GLY A 334 15.83 1.69 2.42
CA GLY A 334 14.80 1.01 1.61
C GLY A 334 13.39 1.55 1.87
N VAL A 335 12.39 1.07 1.12
CA VAL A 335 10.98 1.40 1.42
C VAL A 335 10.56 0.82 2.77
N GLY A 336 11.19 -0.27 3.20
CA GLY A 336 10.82 -1.02 4.41
C GLY A 336 9.59 -1.89 4.20
N SER A 337 9.19 -2.61 5.24
CA SER A 337 8.01 -3.47 5.22
C SER A 337 6.70 -2.71 5.17
N VAL A 338 5.71 -3.32 4.53
CA VAL A 338 4.39 -2.73 4.31
C VAL A 338 3.35 -3.18 5.33
N ALA A 339 3.59 -4.30 6.01
CA ALA A 339 2.83 -4.72 7.18
C ALA A 339 3.74 -5.55 8.09
N ALA A 340 3.43 -5.58 9.38
CA ALA A 340 4.15 -6.40 10.36
C ALA A 340 3.24 -6.75 11.54
N GLY A 341 3.55 -7.83 12.24
CA GLY A 341 2.78 -8.24 13.40
C GLY A 341 3.35 -9.48 14.08
N GLY A 342 2.57 -10.02 15.00
CA GLY A 342 2.95 -11.21 15.76
C GLY A 342 2.06 -11.43 16.98
N ARG A 343 2.41 -12.46 17.75
CA ARG A 343 1.76 -12.84 19.00
C ARG A 343 2.44 -12.21 20.22
N TYR A 344 1.67 -11.61 21.12
CA TYR A 344 2.15 -10.80 22.25
C TYR A 344 1.35 -11.04 23.55
N ASP A 345 1.45 -12.25 24.10
CA ASP A 345 0.53 -12.71 25.15
C ASP A 345 0.68 -12.01 26.50
N ASN A 346 1.79 -11.31 26.72
CA ASN A 346 2.13 -10.72 28.03
C ASN A 346 1.73 -9.24 28.14
N LEU A 347 1.43 -8.55 27.03
CA LEU A 347 1.32 -7.08 27.03
C LEU A 347 0.15 -6.58 27.87
N VAL A 348 -1.00 -7.24 27.82
CA VAL A 348 -2.18 -6.89 28.62
C VAL A 348 -1.92 -7.10 30.12
N GLY A 349 -1.21 -8.18 30.46
CA GLY A 349 -0.84 -8.51 31.83
C GLY A 349 0.02 -7.43 32.48
N MET A 350 0.82 -6.71 31.70
CA MET A 350 1.63 -5.58 32.19
C MET A 350 0.80 -4.38 32.68
N PHE A 351 -0.47 -4.28 32.31
CA PHE A 351 -1.38 -3.21 32.76
C PHE A 351 -2.35 -3.69 33.84
N SER A 352 -2.82 -4.93 33.76
CA SER A 352 -3.81 -5.48 34.70
C SER A 352 -3.19 -6.01 35.99
N GLY A 353 -1.91 -6.42 35.95
CA GLY A 353 -1.17 -7.05 37.05
C GLY A 353 -1.66 -8.43 37.49
N LYS A 354 -2.76 -8.94 36.91
CA LYS A 354 -3.40 -10.21 37.32
C LYS A 354 -4.02 -10.99 36.15
N THR A 355 -4.61 -10.29 35.19
CA THR A 355 -5.32 -10.91 34.07
C THR A 355 -4.46 -10.88 32.82
N GLN A 356 -4.11 -12.05 32.33
CA GLN A 356 -3.36 -12.20 31.11
C GLN A 356 -4.31 -12.58 29.97
N ILE A 357 -4.33 -11.76 28.93
CA ILE A 357 -5.16 -11.97 27.75
C ILE A 357 -4.19 -12.17 26.57
N PRO A 358 -4.09 -13.40 26.03
CA PRO A 358 -3.29 -13.68 24.85
C PRO A 358 -3.78 -12.86 23.65
N CYS A 359 -2.85 -12.33 22.86
CA CYS A 359 -3.17 -11.49 21.71
C CYS A 359 -2.27 -11.83 20.52
N VAL A 360 -2.84 -11.76 19.32
CA VAL A 360 -2.10 -11.78 18.05
C VAL A 360 -2.71 -10.76 17.11
N GLY A 361 -1.88 -10.08 16.32
CA GLY A 361 -2.37 -9.06 15.42
C GLY A 361 -1.38 -8.61 14.36
N VAL A 362 -1.83 -7.72 13.48
CA VAL A 362 -1.06 -7.17 12.37
C VAL A 362 -1.34 -5.69 12.22
N SER A 363 -0.30 -4.94 11.87
CA SER A 363 -0.36 -3.52 11.53
C SER A 363 0.04 -3.32 10.07
N PHE A 364 -0.77 -2.59 9.30
CA PHE A 364 -0.49 -2.19 7.93
C PHE A 364 0.04 -0.75 7.88
N GLY A 365 1.21 -0.56 7.28
CA GLY A 365 1.85 0.75 7.09
C GLY A 365 1.33 1.45 5.84
N ILE A 366 0.31 2.31 6.02
CA ILE A 366 -0.49 2.86 4.91
C ILE A 366 0.31 3.72 3.96
N GLU A 367 1.29 4.46 4.45
CA GLU A 367 2.10 5.39 3.66
C GLU A 367 2.99 4.65 2.65
N ARG A 368 3.47 3.46 3.00
CA ARG A 368 4.23 2.58 2.08
C ARG A 368 3.31 1.88 1.10
N ILE A 369 2.20 1.31 1.59
CA ILE A 369 1.18 0.69 0.75
C ILE A 369 0.67 1.69 -0.29
N PHE A 370 0.41 2.93 0.13
CA PHE A 370 -0.01 4.02 -0.72
C PHE A 370 1.03 4.32 -1.80
N SER A 371 2.31 4.48 -1.42
CA SER A 371 3.36 4.82 -2.38
C SER A 371 3.52 3.75 -3.46
N ILE A 372 3.51 2.46 -3.06
CA ILE A 372 3.61 1.32 -3.99
C ILE A 372 2.36 1.22 -4.87
N THR A 373 1.17 1.30 -4.26
CA THR A 373 -0.10 1.20 -4.99
C THR A 373 -0.24 2.35 -5.99
N LYS A 374 0.13 3.58 -5.60
CA LYS A 374 0.12 4.75 -6.48
C LYS A 374 1.06 4.58 -7.68
N ALA A 375 2.30 4.14 -7.44
CA ALA A 375 3.27 3.91 -8.51
C ALA A 375 2.74 2.88 -9.53
N ARG A 376 2.13 1.79 -9.05
CA ARG A 376 1.52 0.77 -9.90
C ARG A 376 0.32 1.30 -10.69
N MET A 377 -0.63 1.95 -10.03
CA MET A 377 -1.82 2.51 -10.68
C MET A 377 -1.47 3.59 -11.73
N GLN A 378 -0.33 4.28 -11.57
CA GLN A 378 0.18 5.21 -12.57
C GLN A 378 0.73 4.48 -13.80
N ALA A 379 1.45 3.36 -13.62
CA ALA A 379 1.93 2.53 -14.72
C ALA A 379 0.77 1.87 -15.49
N GLU A 380 -0.32 1.54 -14.79
CA GLU A 380 -1.51 0.88 -15.34
C GLU A 380 -2.57 1.87 -15.88
N SER A 381 -2.36 3.19 -15.76
CA SER A 381 -3.35 4.23 -16.11
C SER A 381 -4.71 4.11 -15.40
N GLU A 382 -4.77 3.44 -14.24
CA GLU A 382 -5.99 3.11 -13.49
C GLU A 382 -6.34 4.09 -12.34
N ALA A 383 -5.59 5.18 -12.17
CA ALA A 383 -5.79 6.09 -11.03
C ALA A 383 -7.23 6.66 -11.00
N PRO A 384 -7.92 6.66 -9.83
CA PRO A 384 -9.24 7.27 -9.71
C PRO A 384 -9.14 8.74 -10.09
N GLN A 385 -9.96 9.19 -11.03
CA GLN A 385 -9.80 10.53 -11.58
C GLN A 385 -10.70 11.58 -10.91
N SER A 386 -11.85 11.18 -10.36
CA SER A 386 -12.83 12.10 -9.78
C SER A 386 -13.66 11.52 -8.63
N THR A 387 -14.15 12.39 -7.75
CA THR A 387 -15.30 12.13 -6.89
C THR A 387 -16.61 12.62 -7.51
N VAL A 388 -16.57 13.42 -8.57
CA VAL A 388 -17.73 14.00 -9.23
C VAL A 388 -18.21 13.05 -10.33
N ASP A 389 -19.48 12.69 -10.26
CA ASP A 389 -20.15 11.86 -11.26
C ASP A 389 -20.63 12.71 -12.45
N VAL A 390 -21.11 13.93 -12.20
CA VAL A 390 -21.73 14.78 -13.24
C VAL A 390 -21.42 16.26 -13.05
N PHE A 391 -21.11 16.97 -14.14
CA PHE A 391 -20.90 18.41 -14.14
C PHE A 391 -22.06 19.14 -14.85
N VAL A 392 -22.77 20.00 -14.13
CA VAL A 392 -23.92 20.75 -14.64
C VAL A 392 -23.47 22.07 -15.26
N MET A 393 -23.81 22.24 -16.53
CA MET A 393 -23.38 23.33 -17.39
C MET A 393 -24.58 24.05 -18.02
N SER A 394 -24.35 25.28 -18.47
CA SER A 394 -25.33 26.01 -19.29
C SER A 394 -24.69 26.60 -20.54
N LEU A 395 -25.42 26.60 -21.65
CA LEU A 395 -25.14 27.38 -22.84
C LEU A 395 -25.54 28.84 -22.58
N GLY A 396 -24.64 29.78 -22.90
CA GLY A 396 -24.61 31.13 -22.35
C GLY A 396 -25.79 32.04 -22.71
N SER A 397 -26.92 31.87 -22.05
CA SER A 397 -28.04 32.81 -22.06
C SER A 397 -27.71 34.10 -21.28
N LYS A 398 -28.48 35.17 -21.50
CA LYS A 398 -28.33 36.43 -20.73
C LYS A 398 -28.48 36.20 -19.22
N ALA A 399 -29.17 35.16 -18.78
CA ALA A 399 -29.37 34.82 -17.37
C ALA A 399 -28.40 33.73 -16.85
N GLY A 400 -27.76 32.96 -17.73
CA GLY A 400 -26.83 31.88 -17.36
C GLY A 400 -27.49 30.68 -16.68
N LEU A 401 -28.83 30.61 -16.74
CA LEU A 401 -29.68 29.54 -16.21
C LEU A 401 -29.30 29.10 -14.79
N ILE A 402 -28.94 30.06 -13.93
CA ILE A 402 -28.43 29.73 -12.59
C ILE A 402 -29.48 29.02 -11.74
N LYS A 403 -30.74 29.45 -11.81
CA LYS A 403 -31.83 28.84 -11.03
C LYS A 403 -32.03 27.39 -11.46
N GLU A 404 -32.10 27.15 -12.76
CA GLU A 404 -32.33 25.84 -13.36
C GLU A 404 -31.13 24.90 -13.13
N ARG A 405 -29.89 25.42 -13.19
CA ARG A 405 -28.70 24.65 -12.82
C ARG A 405 -28.73 24.24 -11.34
N LEU A 406 -29.14 25.14 -10.45
CA LEU A 406 -29.28 24.83 -9.02
C LEU A 406 -30.39 23.79 -8.78
N GLU A 407 -31.53 23.89 -9.46
CA GLU A 407 -32.61 22.91 -9.38
C GLU A 407 -32.17 21.52 -9.89
N VAL A 408 -31.42 21.47 -10.99
CA VAL A 408 -30.84 20.22 -11.50
C VAL A 408 -29.84 19.63 -10.51
N CYS A 409 -28.90 20.43 -9.98
CA CYS A 409 -27.96 19.97 -8.96
C CYS A 409 -28.68 19.45 -7.72
N SER A 410 -29.71 20.16 -7.23
CA SER A 410 -30.52 19.72 -6.08
C SER A 410 -31.13 18.34 -6.34
N LYS A 411 -31.80 18.14 -7.47
CA LYS A 411 -32.39 16.84 -7.84
C LYS A 411 -31.37 15.72 -7.89
N LEU A 412 -30.17 15.99 -8.42
CA LEU A 412 -29.09 15.01 -8.48
C LEU A 412 -28.56 14.67 -7.08
N TRP A 413 -28.34 15.68 -6.23
CA TRP A 413 -27.90 15.48 -4.85
C TRP A 413 -28.95 14.75 -4.00
N ASP A 414 -30.23 15.08 -4.15
CA ASP A 414 -31.35 14.39 -3.48
C ASP A 414 -31.42 12.90 -3.88
N ALA A 415 -30.90 12.56 -5.06
CA ALA A 415 -30.77 11.19 -5.55
C ALA A 415 -29.41 10.52 -5.25
N GLY A 416 -28.54 11.17 -4.47
CA GLY A 416 -27.21 10.66 -4.11
C GLY A 416 -26.17 10.71 -5.24
N ILE A 417 -26.45 11.41 -6.34
CA ILE A 417 -25.52 11.59 -7.46
C ILE A 417 -24.57 12.75 -7.15
N LYS A 418 -23.27 12.53 -7.31
CA LYS A 418 -22.24 13.53 -6.98
C LYS A 418 -22.13 14.55 -8.11
N ALA A 419 -22.89 15.63 -8.02
CA ALA A 419 -22.92 16.68 -9.04
C ALA A 419 -22.15 17.95 -8.63
N GLU A 420 -21.51 18.61 -9.60
CA GLU A 420 -20.91 19.94 -9.44
C GLU A 420 -21.35 20.92 -10.54
N PHE A 421 -21.14 22.22 -10.30
CA PHE A 421 -21.33 23.26 -11.29
C PHE A 421 -20.37 24.43 -11.04
N LEU A 422 -20.12 25.24 -12.06
CA LEU A 422 -19.27 26.43 -11.89
C LEU A 422 -20.02 27.53 -11.12
N TYR A 423 -19.44 28.01 -10.01
CA TYR A 423 -19.92 29.12 -9.17
C TYR A 423 -19.80 30.48 -9.85
N LYS A 424 -20.52 30.63 -10.95
CA LYS A 424 -20.73 31.88 -11.67
C LYS A 424 -22.18 31.93 -12.09
N VAL A 425 -22.80 33.10 -11.96
CA VAL A 425 -24.17 33.32 -12.45
C VAL A 425 -24.23 33.06 -13.95
N LYS A 426 -23.22 33.53 -14.70
CA LYS A 426 -23.16 33.45 -16.17
C LYS A 426 -21.83 32.84 -16.63
N PRO A 427 -21.66 31.51 -16.54
CA PRO A 427 -20.43 30.86 -16.95
C PRO A 427 -20.33 30.80 -18.49
N LYS A 428 -19.13 31.02 -19.04
CA LYS A 428 -18.85 30.68 -20.45
C LYS A 428 -18.65 29.17 -20.57
N LEU A 429 -18.90 28.60 -21.75
CA LEU A 429 -18.79 27.16 -21.97
C LEU A 429 -17.36 26.60 -21.81
N PRO A 430 -16.28 27.23 -22.35
CA PRO A 430 -14.94 26.67 -22.22
C PRO A 430 -14.44 26.55 -20.76
N PRO A 431 -14.65 27.54 -19.86
CA PRO A 431 -14.34 27.37 -18.44
C PRO A 431 -15.13 26.26 -17.73
N GLN A 432 -16.34 25.93 -18.20
CA GLN A 432 -17.13 24.83 -17.62
C GLN A 432 -16.55 23.48 -18.02
N PHE A 433 -16.23 23.27 -19.30
CA PHE A 433 -15.53 22.06 -19.75
C PHE A 433 -14.17 21.92 -19.07
N LYS A 434 -13.38 23.01 -18.97
CA LYS A 434 -12.11 22.99 -18.24
C LYS A 434 -12.29 22.58 -16.78
N ALA A 435 -13.34 23.04 -16.10
CA ALA A 435 -13.63 22.65 -14.72
C ALA A 435 -14.02 21.17 -14.62
N ALA A 436 -14.90 20.69 -15.52
CA ALA A 436 -15.28 19.28 -15.59
C ALA A 436 -14.09 18.36 -15.88
N ASP A 437 -13.20 18.74 -16.81
CA ASP A 437 -11.97 18.03 -17.16
C ASP A 437 -10.95 18.04 -16.02
N SER A 438 -10.79 19.18 -15.32
CA SER A 438 -9.89 19.29 -14.15
C SER A 438 -10.33 18.37 -13.01
N ASN A 439 -11.64 18.20 -12.87
CA ASN A 439 -12.24 17.23 -11.97
C ASN A 439 -12.32 15.83 -12.60
N ALA A 440 -11.95 15.61 -13.86
CA ALA A 440 -12.11 14.36 -14.60
C ALA A 440 -13.52 13.74 -14.48
N THR A 441 -14.53 14.60 -14.60
CA THR A 441 -15.93 14.21 -14.45
C THR A 441 -16.36 13.38 -15.66
N PRO A 442 -17.05 12.24 -15.50
CA PRO A 442 -17.40 11.38 -16.63
C PRO A 442 -18.55 11.91 -17.48
N PHE A 443 -19.48 12.67 -16.90
CA PHE A 443 -20.65 13.18 -17.61
C PHE A 443 -20.85 14.69 -17.40
N ALA A 444 -21.42 15.35 -18.41
CA ALA A 444 -21.92 16.72 -18.32
C ALA A 444 -23.43 16.75 -18.59
N ILE A 445 -24.17 17.53 -17.80
CA ILE A 445 -25.56 17.90 -18.10
C ILE A 445 -25.55 19.34 -18.59
N ILE A 446 -25.99 19.57 -19.81
CA ILE A 446 -25.96 20.88 -20.47
C ILE A 446 -27.38 21.40 -20.62
N LEU A 447 -27.63 22.57 -20.04
CA LEU A 447 -28.88 23.31 -20.11
C LEU A 447 -28.77 24.39 -21.20
N GLY A 448 -29.74 24.44 -22.11
CA GLY A 448 -29.96 25.56 -23.03
C GLY A 448 -31.37 26.13 -22.84
N ASP A 449 -31.59 27.39 -23.24
CA ASP A 449 -32.87 28.07 -23.00
C ASP A 449 -34.04 27.31 -23.67
N ASP A 450 -33.85 26.86 -24.92
CA ASP A 450 -34.87 26.12 -25.68
C ASP A 450 -35.12 24.73 -25.10
N GLU A 451 -34.07 24.02 -24.69
CA GLU A 451 -34.19 22.70 -24.06
C GLU A 451 -34.95 22.79 -22.74
N VAL A 452 -34.59 23.75 -21.88
CA VAL A 452 -35.26 23.97 -20.59
C VAL A 452 -36.75 24.31 -20.79
N GLN A 453 -37.07 25.18 -21.76
CA GLN A 453 -38.48 25.50 -22.09
C GLN A 453 -39.28 24.28 -22.55
N LYS A 454 -38.62 23.34 -23.24
CA LYS A 454 -39.21 22.07 -23.68
C LYS A 454 -39.19 20.99 -22.61
N GLY A 455 -38.69 21.28 -21.40
CA GLY A 455 -38.60 20.32 -20.31
C GLY A 455 -37.54 19.23 -20.52
N VAL A 456 -36.52 19.49 -21.34
CA VAL A 456 -35.43 18.53 -21.64
C VAL A 456 -34.06 19.12 -21.29
N VAL A 457 -33.07 18.25 -21.14
CA VAL A 457 -31.65 18.61 -20.96
C VAL A 457 -30.77 17.69 -21.78
N ARG A 458 -29.53 18.10 -22.05
CA ARG A 458 -28.58 17.28 -22.80
C ARG A 458 -27.60 16.59 -21.84
N ILE A 459 -27.48 15.27 -21.91
CA ILE A 459 -26.47 14.50 -21.16
C ILE A 459 -25.37 14.08 -22.13
N LYS A 460 -24.12 14.49 -21.84
CA LYS A 460 -22.94 14.22 -22.66
C LYS A 460 -21.89 13.44 -21.86
N GLU A 461 -21.36 12.37 -22.43
CA GLU A 461 -20.18 11.69 -21.87
C GLU A 461 -18.91 12.44 -22.26
N LEU A 462 -18.05 12.71 -21.27
CA LEU A 462 -16.80 13.43 -21.42
C LEU A 462 -15.66 12.44 -21.68
N GLY A 463 -14.62 12.89 -22.40
CA GLY A 463 -13.45 12.06 -22.74
C GLY A 463 -13.59 11.13 -23.96
N LEU A 464 -14.76 11.05 -24.61
CA LEU A 464 -14.94 10.24 -25.82
C LEU A 464 -14.04 10.72 -26.99
N PRO A 465 -13.52 9.82 -27.85
CA PRO A 465 -12.70 10.19 -29.00
C PRO A 465 -13.50 10.97 -30.06
N GLU A 466 -12.79 11.67 -30.94
CA GLU A 466 -13.38 12.37 -32.07
C GLU A 466 -14.04 11.35 -33.04
N GLY A 467 -15.25 11.66 -33.52
CA GLY A 467 -16.05 10.74 -34.35
C GLY A 467 -16.89 9.71 -33.59
N HIS A 468 -16.85 9.66 -32.24
CA HIS A 468 -17.72 8.75 -31.48
C HIS A 468 -19.21 9.15 -31.64
N PRO A 469 -20.14 8.21 -31.90
CA PRO A 469 -21.55 8.52 -32.18
C PRO A 469 -22.26 9.34 -31.09
N GLN A 470 -21.84 9.18 -29.83
CA GLN A 470 -22.43 9.86 -28.67
C GLN A 470 -21.64 11.11 -28.21
N LYS A 471 -20.68 11.58 -29.01
CA LYS A 471 -19.79 12.70 -28.63
C LYS A 471 -20.55 13.99 -28.30
N ASP A 472 -21.68 14.24 -28.93
CA ASP A 472 -22.48 15.46 -28.72
C ASP A 472 -23.55 15.34 -27.65
N GLY A 473 -23.66 14.18 -27.01
CA GLY A 473 -24.65 13.91 -25.99
C GLY A 473 -26.08 13.78 -26.53
N GLU A 474 -26.97 13.32 -25.66
CA GLU A 474 -28.35 12.97 -25.99
C GLU A 474 -29.33 13.85 -25.19
N LEU A 475 -30.45 14.20 -25.80
CA LEU A 475 -31.53 14.91 -25.11
C LEU A 475 -32.34 13.94 -24.25
N VAL A 476 -32.59 14.34 -23.01
CA VAL A 476 -33.27 13.55 -21.98
C VAL A 476 -34.33 14.43 -21.32
N ASP A 477 -35.51 13.87 -21.09
CA ASP A 477 -36.58 14.55 -20.35
C ASP A 477 -36.14 14.86 -18.92
N MET A 478 -36.38 16.09 -18.47
CA MET A 478 -36.02 16.56 -17.13
C MET A 478 -36.66 15.73 -16.01
N ALA A 479 -37.84 15.15 -16.25
CA ALA A 479 -38.51 14.23 -15.32
C ALA A 479 -37.78 12.87 -15.20
N SER A 480 -37.06 12.45 -16.25
CA SER A 480 -36.32 11.19 -16.31
C SER A 480 -34.80 11.37 -16.07
N LEU A 481 -34.37 12.58 -15.72
CA LEU A 481 -32.95 12.93 -15.60
C LEU A 481 -32.20 12.02 -14.61
N VAL A 482 -32.73 11.86 -13.40
CA VAL A 482 -32.07 11.08 -12.34
C VAL A 482 -31.93 9.59 -12.74
N PRO A 483 -33.01 8.88 -13.14
CA PRO A 483 -32.89 7.49 -13.59
C PRO A 483 -31.91 7.30 -14.74
N GLU A 484 -31.89 8.20 -15.72
CA GLU A 484 -31.01 8.10 -16.88
C GLU A 484 -29.54 8.32 -16.50
N VAL A 485 -29.25 9.26 -15.62
CA VAL A 485 -27.89 9.46 -15.08
C VAL A 485 -27.43 8.23 -14.30
N GLN A 486 -28.27 7.67 -13.43
CA GLN A 486 -27.95 6.46 -12.65
C GLN A 486 -27.64 5.26 -13.56
N LYS A 487 -28.44 5.08 -14.62
CA LYS A 487 -28.22 4.04 -15.63
C LYS A 487 -26.87 4.20 -16.34
N ARG A 488 -26.55 5.42 -16.78
CA ARG A 488 -25.27 5.72 -17.46
C ARG A 488 -24.06 5.52 -16.55
N LEU A 489 -24.14 5.98 -15.30
CA LEU A 489 -23.09 5.77 -14.30
C LEU A 489 -22.86 4.29 -14.02
N SER A 490 -23.95 3.51 -13.88
CA SER A 490 -23.86 2.06 -13.65
C SER A 490 -23.19 1.34 -14.82
N ARG A 491 -23.64 1.61 -16.05
CA ARG A 491 -23.04 1.06 -17.27
C ARG A 491 -21.55 1.42 -17.40
N LYS A 492 -21.17 2.65 -17.08
CA LYS A 492 -19.76 3.07 -17.13
C LYS A 492 -18.91 2.30 -16.12
N ARG A 493 -19.41 2.13 -14.88
CA ARG A 493 -18.72 1.34 -13.85
C ARG A 493 -18.55 -0.13 -14.25
N GLU A 494 -19.54 -0.72 -14.90
CA GLU A 494 -19.45 -2.10 -15.43
C GLU A 494 -18.39 -2.22 -16.53
N LEU A 495 -18.39 -1.30 -17.51
CA LEU A 495 -17.40 -1.27 -18.58
C LEU A 495 -15.98 -1.07 -18.05
N ASP A 496 -15.80 -0.12 -17.12
CA ASP A 496 -14.52 0.11 -16.46
C ASP A 496 -14.08 -1.14 -15.67
N GLY A 497 -15.01 -1.87 -15.04
CA GLY A 497 -14.73 -3.12 -14.33
C GLY A 497 -14.28 -4.25 -15.27
N LEU A 498 -14.94 -4.41 -16.42
CA LEU A 498 -14.58 -5.40 -17.43
C LEU A 498 -13.22 -5.10 -18.09
N ALA A 499 -12.93 -3.83 -18.38
CA ALA A 499 -11.64 -3.41 -18.91
C ALA A 499 -10.49 -3.80 -17.96
N ARG A 500 -10.66 -3.54 -16.66
CA ARG A 500 -9.69 -3.94 -15.61
C ARG A 500 -9.49 -5.45 -15.54
N GLN A 501 -10.57 -6.24 -15.65
CA GLN A 501 -10.45 -7.71 -15.66
C GLN A 501 -9.70 -8.21 -16.91
N ALA A 502 -9.99 -7.64 -18.08
CA ALA A 502 -9.35 -8.03 -19.34
C ALA A 502 -7.86 -7.65 -19.39
N GLU A 503 -7.48 -6.50 -18.82
CA GLU A 503 -6.07 -6.09 -18.69
C GLU A 503 -5.33 -6.92 -17.64
N GLY A 504 -5.98 -7.22 -16.49
CA GLY A 504 -5.44 -8.15 -15.49
C GLY A 504 -5.17 -9.55 -16.08
N LEU A 505 -6.04 -10.04 -16.96
CA LEU A 505 -5.84 -11.30 -17.69
C LEU A 505 -4.69 -11.23 -18.71
N ARG A 506 -4.46 -10.09 -19.37
CA ARG A 506 -3.32 -9.90 -20.28
C ARG A 506 -1.97 -9.91 -19.55
N VAL A 507 -1.90 -9.35 -18.35
CA VAL A 507 -0.66 -9.35 -17.54
C VAL A 507 -0.31 -10.77 -17.05
N VAL A 508 -1.30 -11.65 -16.84
CA VAL A 508 -1.10 -13.05 -16.44
C VAL A 508 -0.61 -13.94 -17.62
N GLY A 509 -0.71 -13.48 -18.88
CA GLY A 509 -0.45 -14.28 -20.08
C GLY A 509 0.99 -14.33 -20.64
N GLY A 510 1.97 -13.61 -20.09
CA GLY A 510 3.35 -13.52 -20.64
C GLY A 510 3.48 -12.51 -21.80
N MET A 511 4.61 -11.88 -22.12
CA MET A 511 6.03 -12.23 -21.99
C MET A 511 6.88 -10.98 -21.69
N ARG A 512 8.06 -11.19 -21.09
CA ARG A 512 9.16 -10.21 -20.97
C ARG A 512 9.43 -9.52 -22.30
N GLY A 513 9.66 -8.21 -22.24
CA GLY A 513 9.97 -7.38 -23.39
C GLY A 513 11.22 -7.84 -24.14
N GLU A 514 11.08 -7.94 -25.45
CA GLU A 514 12.10 -7.46 -26.38
C GLU A 514 11.52 -6.24 -27.08
N ASP A 515 12.30 -5.16 -27.10
CA ASP A 515 11.95 -3.86 -27.67
C ASP A 515 11.63 -3.99 -29.17
N ILE A 516 10.37 -3.87 -29.54
CA ILE A 516 10.02 -3.49 -30.92
C ILE A 516 10.24 -1.98 -31.04
N LYS A 517 11.45 -1.61 -31.50
CA LYS A 517 11.74 -0.23 -31.91
C LYS A 517 10.79 0.19 -33.03
N PRO A 518 10.23 1.41 -33.00
CA PRO A 518 9.52 1.96 -34.14
C PRO A 518 10.53 2.25 -35.27
N ALA A 519 10.29 1.68 -36.44
CA ALA A 519 11.11 1.92 -37.63
C ALA A 519 11.02 3.40 -38.03
N SER A 520 12.17 4.08 -38.02
CA SER A 520 12.35 5.42 -38.54
C SER A 520 12.23 5.42 -40.06
N ALA A 521 11.54 6.42 -40.60
CA ALA A 521 11.45 6.70 -42.01
C ALA A 521 12.82 7.07 -42.60
N SER A 522 13.47 6.09 -43.20
CA SER A 522 14.40 6.27 -44.31
C SER A 522 14.68 4.90 -44.88
N ASP A 523 14.09 4.56 -46.03
CA ASP A 523 14.85 3.89 -47.06
C ASP A 523 14.19 4.04 -48.43
N LYS A 524 15.04 4.48 -49.36
CA LYS A 524 14.77 4.59 -50.78
C LYS A 524 14.62 3.18 -51.34
N VAL A 525 13.52 2.93 -52.03
CA VAL A 525 13.32 1.71 -52.81
C VAL A 525 14.21 1.80 -54.06
N ALA A 526 15.20 0.90 -54.14
CA ALA A 526 15.81 0.48 -55.39
C ALA A 526 15.15 -0.84 -55.80
N ALA A 527 14.68 -0.88 -57.05
CA ALA A 527 13.97 -1.98 -57.66
C ALA A 527 14.94 -3.09 -58.10
N GLU A 528 14.56 -4.34 -57.87
CA GLU A 528 14.97 -5.49 -58.70
C GLU A 528 13.74 -6.36 -58.96
N GLU A 529 13.51 -6.65 -60.24
CA GLU A 529 12.37 -7.39 -60.79
C GLU A 529 12.48 -8.91 -60.57
N PRO A 530 11.34 -9.65 -60.60
CA PRO A 530 11.29 -11.08 -60.34
C PRO A 530 11.41 -11.95 -61.61
N GLY A 531 12.11 -13.07 -61.47
CA GLY A 531 12.21 -14.13 -62.49
C GLY A 531 11.01 -15.09 -62.48
N ALA A 532 10.55 -15.44 -63.68
CA ALA A 532 9.36 -16.20 -64.01
C ALA A 532 9.50 -17.74 -63.87
N ALA A 533 8.37 -18.41 -63.63
CA ALA A 533 8.14 -19.82 -64.00
C ALA A 533 6.65 -20.07 -64.35
N ILE A 534 6.38 -20.00 -65.66
CA ILE A 534 5.51 -20.82 -66.54
C ILE A 534 4.48 -21.77 -65.88
N LEU A 535 3.20 -21.59 -66.25
CA LEU A 535 2.27 -22.67 -66.63
C LEU A 535 1.33 -22.16 -67.75
N GLU A 536 1.15 -23.01 -68.76
CA GLU A 536 0.45 -22.77 -70.03
C GLU A 536 -1.09 -22.79 -69.92
N GLY A 537 -1.79 -22.14 -70.86
CA GLY A 537 -3.20 -22.44 -71.14
C GLY A 537 -4.06 -21.29 -71.67
N GLU A 538 -3.97 -21.04 -72.98
CA GLU A 538 -5.04 -20.60 -73.92
C GLU A 538 -5.81 -19.27 -73.73
N LYS A 539 -5.61 -18.41 -74.74
CA LYS A 539 -6.40 -17.25 -75.21
C LYS A 539 -7.72 -17.71 -75.91
N PRO A 540 -8.69 -16.84 -76.32
CA PRO A 540 -8.47 -15.47 -76.81
C PRO A 540 -9.59 -14.40 -76.62
N ALA A 541 -9.25 -13.20 -77.08
CA ALA A 541 -10.09 -12.15 -77.71
C ALA A 541 -10.98 -11.29 -76.77
N ASP A 542 -11.13 -9.98 -76.94
CA ASP A 542 -10.82 -9.09 -78.07
C ASP A 542 -10.84 -7.61 -77.64
N ALA A 543 -10.25 -6.76 -78.51
CA ALA A 543 -10.64 -5.38 -78.85
C ALA A 543 -10.53 -4.25 -77.79
N THR A 544 -9.49 -3.38 -77.85
CA THR A 544 -9.43 -2.07 -78.56
C THR A 544 -10.37 -1.01 -77.96
N GLU A 545 -10.07 0.28 -77.83
CA GLU A 545 -8.92 1.14 -78.08
C GLU A 545 -9.28 2.49 -77.41
N GLU A 546 -8.24 3.24 -77.04
CA GLU A 546 -8.11 4.70 -77.05
C GLU A 546 -9.35 5.63 -76.97
N SER A 547 -9.33 6.54 -76.00
CA SER A 547 -8.93 7.95 -76.22
C SER A 547 -9.46 8.89 -75.12
N LYS A 548 -8.53 9.64 -74.52
CA LYS A 548 -8.77 10.94 -73.83
C LYS A 548 -9.17 12.00 -74.91
N PRO A 549 -9.65 13.23 -74.61
CA PRO A 549 -9.41 14.01 -73.37
C PRO A 549 -10.51 15.01 -72.88
N ALA A 550 -10.42 15.33 -71.58
CA ALA A 550 -10.52 16.68 -70.96
C ALA A 550 -11.88 17.46 -71.02
N PRO A 551 -12.02 18.61 -70.33
CA PRO A 551 -12.91 18.71 -69.16
C PRO A 551 -13.93 19.86 -69.27
N SER A 552 -14.97 19.89 -68.42
CA SER A 552 -15.53 21.13 -67.85
C SER A 552 -16.78 20.88 -67.00
N ALA A 553 -16.91 21.76 -65.99
CA ALA A 553 -18.00 22.01 -65.05
C ALA A 553 -18.05 21.13 -63.79
#